data_AF-A0A2D5U7B3-F1
#
_entry.id   AF-A0A2D5U7B3-F1
#
_cell.length_a   1.000
_cell.length_b   1.000
_cell.length_c   1.000
_cell.angle_alpha   90.00
_cell.angle_beta   90.00
_cell.angle_gamma   90.00
#
_symmetry.space_group_name_H-M   'P 1'
#
loop_
_entity.id
_entity.type
_entity.pdbx_description
1 polymer ?
#
loop_
_entity_poly.entity_id
_entity_poly.type
_entity_poly.pdbx_seq_one_letter_code
_entity_poly.pdbx_strand_id
1 'polypeptide(L)'
;MTERTGRRRAGREAGGREGRREARANATVKAMPFIERKIPYFEMLSTEALELIEHNADRLLAEIGIDFLDDPEVLELFKNAGAEVEGTRVRFAPGLCRSIIQASAPASYTQHARNPARSVTIGGKNT
;
A
#
# COMPACT_ATOMS: atom_id res chain seq x y z
N MET A 1 74.33 -23.86 -22.76
CA MET A 1 72.98 -24.42 -22.92
C MET A 1 72.71 -25.20 -21.64
N THR A 2 71.79 -24.86 -20.73
CA THR A 2 70.46 -24.26 -20.93
C THR A 2 70.00 -23.68 -19.59
N GLU A 3 69.62 -22.39 -19.56
CA GLU A 3 69.08 -21.73 -18.36
C GLU A 3 67.66 -22.23 -18.03
N ARG A 4 67.40 -22.57 -16.77
CA ARG A 4 66.05 -22.84 -16.24
C ARG A 4 65.38 -21.51 -15.90
N THR A 5 64.55 -21.00 -16.79
CA THR A 5 63.67 -19.85 -16.52
C THR A 5 62.58 -20.26 -15.53
N GLY A 6 62.68 -19.73 -14.32
CA GLY A 6 61.64 -19.85 -13.29
C GLY A 6 60.34 -19.19 -13.76
N ARG A 7 59.29 -20.00 -13.93
CA ARG A 7 57.94 -19.54 -14.26
C ARG A 7 57.40 -18.76 -13.05
N ARG A 8 57.48 -17.43 -13.09
CA ARG A 8 56.79 -16.54 -12.14
C ARG A 8 55.32 -16.97 -12.08
N ARG A 9 54.89 -17.51 -10.94
CA ARG A 9 53.46 -17.62 -10.62
C ARG A 9 52.95 -16.19 -10.60
N ALA A 10 52.26 -15.78 -11.66
CA ALA A 10 51.46 -14.57 -11.66
C ALA A 10 50.52 -14.70 -10.46
N GLY A 11 50.86 -13.99 -9.38
CA GLY A 11 49.94 -13.75 -8.29
C GLY A 11 48.72 -13.11 -8.93
N ARG A 12 47.63 -13.88 -9.03
CA ARG A 12 46.32 -13.32 -9.38
C ARG A 12 46.03 -12.31 -8.28
N GLU A 13 46.24 -11.05 -8.63
CA GLU A 13 45.94 -9.90 -7.79
C GLU A 13 44.55 -10.08 -7.19
N ALA A 14 44.52 -9.88 -5.88
CA ALA A 14 43.38 -10.08 -5.02
C ALA A 14 42.29 -9.01 -5.26
N GLY A 15 41.82 -8.82 -6.49
CA GLY A 15 40.64 -8.00 -6.80
C GLY A 15 39.33 -8.74 -6.51
N GLY A 16 39.38 -9.96 -5.99
CA GLY A 16 38.23 -10.84 -5.90
C GLY A 16 37.13 -10.33 -4.98
N ARG A 17 37.46 -9.80 -3.79
CA ARG A 17 36.45 -9.40 -2.79
C ARG A 17 36.10 -7.92 -2.91
N GLU A 18 37.10 -7.08 -3.11
CA GLU A 18 36.96 -5.63 -3.28
C GLU A 18 36.30 -5.30 -4.61
N GLY A 19 36.74 -5.89 -5.72
CA GLY A 19 36.10 -5.74 -7.03
C GLY A 19 34.66 -6.30 -7.06
N ARG A 20 34.36 -7.37 -6.31
CA ARG A 20 32.96 -7.84 -6.14
C ARG A 20 32.13 -6.87 -5.29
N ARG A 21 32.74 -6.16 -4.33
CA ARG A 21 32.06 -5.15 -3.50
C ARG A 21 31.78 -3.88 -4.31
N GLU A 22 32.74 -3.41 -5.10
CA GLU A 22 32.60 -2.28 -6.01
C GLU A 22 31.59 -2.58 -7.13
N ALA A 23 31.65 -3.77 -7.74
CA ALA A 23 30.67 -4.19 -8.73
C ALA A 23 29.24 -4.25 -8.15
N ARG A 24 29.08 -4.66 -6.88
CA ARG A 24 27.78 -4.61 -6.19
C ARG A 24 27.35 -3.20 -5.80
N ALA A 25 28.30 -2.32 -5.46
CA ALA A 25 28.02 -0.91 -5.17
C ALA A 25 27.55 -0.17 -6.43
N ASN A 26 28.12 -0.50 -7.60
CA ASN A 26 27.74 0.08 -8.89
C ASN A 26 26.55 -0.63 -9.56
N ALA A 27 26.18 -1.84 -9.13
CA ALA A 27 25.01 -2.57 -9.62
C ALA A 27 23.69 -2.14 -8.93
N THR A 28 23.58 -0.87 -8.54
CA THR A 28 22.27 -0.30 -8.17
C THR A 28 21.44 -0.14 -9.43
N VAL A 29 20.68 -1.19 -9.78
CA VAL A 29 19.57 -1.06 -10.72
C VAL A 29 18.66 0.02 -10.16
N LYS A 30 18.52 1.13 -10.90
CA LYS A 30 17.67 2.26 -10.54
C LYS A 30 16.22 1.79 -10.64
N ALA A 31 15.72 1.23 -9.55
CA ALA A 31 14.33 0.81 -9.44
C ALA A 31 13.46 2.08 -9.40
N MET A 32 12.54 2.20 -10.35
CA MET A 32 11.54 3.26 -10.31
C MET A 32 10.59 3.00 -9.13
N PRO A 33 10.27 4.01 -8.31
CA PRO A 33 9.63 3.80 -7.02
C PRO A 33 8.15 3.38 -7.13
N PHE A 34 7.38 3.96 -8.06
CA PHE A 34 5.98 3.62 -8.34
C PHE A 34 5.51 4.22 -9.67
N ILE A 35 4.34 3.81 -10.16
CA ILE A 35 3.73 4.33 -11.39
C ILE A 35 3.04 5.66 -11.09
N GLU A 36 3.38 6.70 -11.86
CA GLU A 36 2.63 7.95 -11.89
C GLU A 36 1.74 7.97 -13.13
N ARG A 37 0.43 7.91 -12.92
CA ARG A 37 -0.55 7.87 -14.00
C ARG A 37 -0.68 9.24 -14.65
N LYS A 38 -0.35 9.30 -15.94
CA LYS A 38 -0.44 10.53 -16.78
C LYS A 38 -1.70 10.62 -17.64
N ILE A 39 -2.51 9.57 -17.63
CA ILE A 39 -3.78 9.47 -18.39
C ILE A 39 -4.97 9.61 -17.43
N PRO A 40 -6.17 10.03 -17.91
CA PRO A 40 -7.38 10.12 -17.08
C PRO A 40 -7.94 8.75 -16.69
N TYR A 41 -8.84 8.72 -15.70
CA TYR A 41 -9.50 7.47 -15.29
C TYR A 41 -10.53 7.11 -16.34
N PHE A 42 -10.74 5.82 -16.55
CA PHE A 42 -11.84 5.37 -17.39
C PHE A 42 -13.09 5.23 -16.51
N GLU A 43 -14.06 6.11 -16.73
CA GLU A 43 -15.32 6.14 -15.97
C GLU A 43 -16.38 5.32 -16.71
N MET A 44 -16.78 4.20 -16.11
CA MET A 44 -17.76 3.26 -16.70
C MET A 44 -19.21 3.61 -16.32
N LEU A 45 -19.41 4.29 -15.20
CA LEU A 45 -20.73 4.61 -14.66
C LEU A 45 -20.95 6.12 -14.71
N SER A 46 -22.21 6.53 -14.93
CA SER A 46 -22.61 7.93 -14.77
C SER A 46 -22.70 8.30 -13.29
N THR A 47 -22.74 9.60 -13.00
CA THR A 47 -22.88 10.12 -11.64
C THR A 47 -24.14 9.61 -10.97
N GLU A 48 -25.26 9.58 -11.69
CA GLU A 48 -26.55 9.12 -11.17
C GLU A 48 -26.52 7.62 -10.82
N ALA A 49 -25.78 6.82 -11.61
CA ALA A 49 -25.59 5.40 -11.33
C ALA A 49 -24.70 5.17 -10.08
N LEU A 50 -23.69 6.01 -9.89
CA LEU A 50 -22.85 5.98 -8.68
C LEU A 50 -23.69 6.36 -7.44
N GLU A 51 -24.45 7.45 -7.50
CA GLU A 51 -25.36 7.87 -6.42
C GLU A 51 -26.37 6.79 -6.05
N LEU A 52 -26.93 6.08 -7.04
CA LEU A 52 -27.84 4.96 -6.80
C LEU A 52 -27.16 3.81 -6.04
N ILE A 53 -25.93 3.46 -6.41
CA ILE A 53 -25.16 2.42 -5.72
C ILE A 53 -24.87 2.86 -4.27
N GLU A 54 -24.42 4.09 -4.08
CA GLU A 54 -24.12 4.64 -2.75
C GLU A 54 -25.36 4.65 -1.85
N HIS A 55 -26.49 5.11 -2.37
CA HIS A 55 -27.75 5.14 -1.62
C HIS A 55 -28.21 3.73 -1.22
N ASN A 56 -28.12 2.75 -2.12
CA ASN A 56 -28.49 1.37 -1.82
C ASN A 56 -27.51 0.72 -0.83
N ALA A 57 -26.22 1.06 -0.88
CA ALA A 57 -25.25 0.60 0.11
C ALA A 57 -25.57 1.14 1.50
N ASP A 58 -25.89 2.43 1.63
CA ASP A 58 -26.31 3.04 2.91
C ASP A 58 -27.58 2.36 3.45
N ARG A 59 -28.56 2.06 2.58
CA ARG A 59 -29.76 1.32 2.96
C ARG A 59 -29.46 -0.09 3.48
N LEU A 60 -28.58 -0.83 2.81
CA LEU A 60 -28.15 -2.15 3.27
C LEU A 60 -27.49 -2.08 4.65
N LEU A 61 -26.61 -1.10 4.86
CA LEU A 61 -25.95 -0.91 6.15
C LEU A 61 -26.91 -0.50 7.28
N ALA A 62 -27.97 0.26 6.95
CA ALA A 62 -28.97 0.69 7.91
C ALA A 62 -30.00 -0.41 8.24
N GLU A 63 -30.56 -1.07 7.23
CA GLU A 63 -31.64 -2.04 7.41
C GLU A 63 -31.10 -3.43 7.81
N ILE A 64 -30.02 -3.87 7.16
CA ILE A 64 -29.45 -5.21 7.36
C ILE A 64 -28.29 -5.17 8.34
N GLY A 65 -27.34 -4.25 8.16
CA GLY A 65 -26.12 -4.16 8.97
C GLY A 65 -25.07 -5.23 8.66
N ILE A 66 -24.05 -5.31 9.51
CA ILE A 66 -22.90 -6.23 9.39
C ILE A 66 -22.65 -6.90 10.74
N ASP A 67 -22.31 -8.19 10.74
CA ASP A 67 -21.86 -8.88 11.95
C ASP A 67 -20.37 -8.67 12.21
N PHE A 68 -20.06 -8.35 13.46
CA PHE A 68 -18.71 -8.38 14.02
C PHE A 68 -18.68 -9.46 15.10
N LEU A 69 -18.11 -10.62 14.75
CA LEU A 69 -18.10 -11.82 15.57
C LEU A 69 -16.86 -11.84 16.48
N ASP A 70 -17.05 -12.32 17.71
CA ASP A 70 -15.99 -12.57 18.70
C ASP A 70 -15.09 -11.36 19.01
N ASP A 71 -15.58 -10.14 18.80
CA ASP A 71 -14.83 -8.90 19.04
C ASP A 71 -15.69 -7.85 19.78
N PRO A 72 -15.79 -7.94 21.12
CA PRO A 72 -16.59 -6.99 21.90
C PRO A 72 -16.01 -5.57 21.90
N GLU A 73 -14.70 -5.41 21.65
CA GLU A 73 -14.06 -4.09 21.57
C GLU A 73 -14.55 -3.34 20.33
N VAL A 74 -14.62 -4.01 19.18
CA VAL A 74 -15.14 -3.43 17.94
C VAL A 74 -16.62 -3.05 18.06
N LEU A 75 -17.43 -3.86 18.73
CA LEU A 75 -18.83 -3.55 18.97
C LEU A 75 -18.99 -2.26 19.80
N GLU A 76 -18.20 -2.09 20.85
CA GLU A 76 -18.20 -0.87 21.65
C GLU A 76 -17.67 0.34 20.87
N LEU A 77 -16.64 0.17 20.03
CA LEU A 77 -16.14 1.24 19.15
C LEU A 77 -17.24 1.77 18.22
N PHE A 78 -17.99 0.88 17.58
CA PHE A 78 -19.09 1.29 16.68
C PHE A 78 -20.25 1.92 17.43
N LYS A 79 -20.62 1.37 18.59
CA LYS A 79 -21.63 1.96 19.46
C LYS A 79 -21.27 3.37 19.91
N ASN A 80 -20.02 3.59 20.31
CA ASN A 80 -19.50 4.91 20.68
C ASN A 80 -19.43 5.87 19.49
N ALA A 81 -19.23 5.35 18.28
CA ALA A 81 -19.32 6.12 17.04
C ALA A 81 -20.76 6.44 16.61
N GLY A 82 -21.78 5.94 17.32
CA GLY A 82 -23.19 6.21 17.04
C GLY A 82 -23.90 5.16 16.18
N ALA A 83 -23.31 3.99 15.98
CA ALA A 83 -23.98 2.86 15.35
C ALA A 83 -24.93 2.14 16.32
N GLU A 84 -25.96 1.50 15.78
CA GLU A 84 -26.86 0.65 16.55
C GLU A 84 -26.29 -0.78 16.62
N VAL A 85 -26.19 -1.34 17.83
CA VAL A 85 -25.59 -2.66 18.04
C VAL A 85 -26.58 -3.60 18.72
N GLU A 86 -26.93 -4.69 18.04
CA GLU A 86 -27.82 -5.76 18.50
C GLU A 86 -27.06 -7.09 18.53
N GLY A 87 -26.61 -7.52 19.71
CA GLY A 87 -25.75 -8.71 19.83
C GLY A 87 -24.42 -8.49 19.12
N THR A 88 -24.16 -9.26 18.05
CA THR A 88 -22.98 -9.11 17.18
C THR A 88 -23.24 -8.23 15.96
N ARG A 89 -24.50 -7.82 15.73
CA ARG A 89 -24.88 -7.09 14.53
C ARG A 89 -24.78 -5.59 14.74
N VAL A 90 -24.14 -4.91 13.81
CA VAL A 90 -24.00 -3.45 13.79
C VAL A 90 -24.74 -2.88 12.59
N ARG A 91 -25.67 -1.95 12.84
CA ARG A 91 -26.39 -1.17 11.83
C ARG A 91 -25.91 0.27 11.85
N PHE A 92 -25.77 0.85 10.67
CA PHE A 92 -25.21 2.19 10.48
C PHE A 92 -26.28 3.11 9.90
N ALA A 93 -26.54 4.24 10.56
CA ALA A 93 -27.41 5.25 9.98
C ALA A 93 -26.86 5.74 8.62
N PRO A 94 -27.72 6.08 7.64
CA PRO A 94 -27.28 6.60 6.35
C PRO A 94 -26.30 7.77 6.52
N GLY A 95 -25.18 7.74 5.79
CA GLY A 95 -24.12 8.74 5.89
C GLY A 95 -23.17 8.64 7.09
N LEU A 96 -23.42 7.79 8.10
CA LEU A 96 -22.53 7.66 9.27
C LEU A 96 -21.11 7.27 8.84
N CYS A 97 -20.97 6.17 8.09
CA CYS A 97 -19.67 5.69 7.61
C CYS A 97 -18.95 6.73 6.75
N ARG A 98 -19.67 7.41 5.84
CA ARG A 98 -19.13 8.48 5.00
C ARG A 98 -18.58 9.62 5.84
N SER A 99 -19.31 10.04 6.87
CA SER A 99 -18.89 11.14 7.75
C SER A 99 -17.58 10.82 8.50
N ILE A 100 -17.46 9.58 9.01
CA ILE A 100 -16.26 9.11 9.71
C ILE A 100 -15.06 9.11 8.77
N ILE A 101 -15.22 8.55 7.56
CA ILE A 101 -14.17 8.50 6.54
C ILE A 101 -13.72 9.92 6.16
N GLN A 102 -14.66 10.81 5.85
CA GLN A 102 -14.34 12.19 5.45
C GLN A 102 -13.65 12.99 6.55
N ALA A 103 -13.98 12.74 7.81
CA ALA A 103 -13.40 13.44 8.95
C ALA A 103 -11.97 12.96 9.29
N SER A 104 -11.64 11.69 9.02
CA SER A 104 -10.44 11.06 9.59
C SER A 104 -9.49 10.41 8.58
N ALA A 105 -9.96 9.98 7.42
CA ALA A 105 -9.14 9.23 6.47
C ALA A 105 -8.40 10.18 5.50
N PRO A 106 -7.06 10.09 5.40
CA PRO A 106 -6.33 10.90 4.43
C PRO A 106 -6.56 10.42 3.00
N ALA A 107 -6.72 11.35 2.05
CA ALA A 107 -6.86 11.03 0.63
C ALA A 107 -5.60 10.44 0.00
N SER A 108 -4.43 10.66 0.63
CA SER A 108 -3.14 10.08 0.23
C SER A 108 -2.19 10.01 1.41
N TYR A 109 -1.33 8.99 1.43
CA TYR A 109 -0.30 8.83 2.46
C TYR A 109 0.96 8.16 1.87
N THR A 110 2.09 8.26 2.57
CA THR A 110 3.35 7.61 2.17
C THR A 110 3.52 6.29 2.92
N GLN A 111 3.64 5.20 2.16
CA GLN A 111 4.14 3.93 2.67
C GLN A 111 5.67 3.98 2.71
N HIS A 112 6.21 4.12 3.92
CA HIS A 112 7.65 4.26 4.11
C HIS A 112 8.38 2.93 3.96
N ALA A 113 9.45 2.95 3.14
CA ALA A 113 10.36 1.82 3.00
C ALA A 113 11.63 2.03 3.84
N ARG A 114 12.30 0.93 4.20
CA ARG A 114 13.60 0.96 4.89
C ARG A 114 14.64 1.82 4.16
N ASN A 115 14.62 1.79 2.83
CA ASN A 115 15.32 2.75 2.01
C ASN A 115 14.33 3.86 1.62
N PRO A 116 14.50 5.11 2.10
CA PRO A 116 13.57 6.19 1.81
C PRO A 116 13.32 6.42 0.31
N ALA A 117 14.33 6.17 -0.54
CA ALA A 117 14.22 6.28 -2.01
C ALA A 117 13.27 5.24 -2.65
N ARG A 118 12.78 4.27 -1.87
CA ARG A 118 11.80 3.26 -2.29
C ARG A 118 10.45 3.41 -1.60
N SER A 119 10.22 4.51 -0.89
CA SER A 119 8.91 4.80 -0.29
C SER A 119 7.91 5.10 -1.41
N VAL A 120 6.66 4.72 -1.20
CA VAL A 120 5.59 4.83 -2.21
C VAL A 120 4.49 5.75 -1.68
N THR A 121 4.01 6.65 -2.52
CA THR A 121 2.81 7.44 -2.21
C THR A 121 1.58 6.68 -2.66
N ILE A 122 0.66 6.38 -1.75
CA ILE A 122 -0.61 5.70 -2.02
C ILE A 122 -1.72 6.75 -2.17
N GLY A 123 -2.54 6.61 -3.21
CA GLY A 123 -3.66 7.51 -3.51
C GLY A 123 -3.37 8.51 -4.65
N GLY A 124 -4.39 9.28 -5.03
CA GLY A 124 -4.30 10.30 -6.07
C GLY A 124 -4.10 9.72 -7.47
N LYS A 125 -2.97 10.04 -8.11
CA LYS A 125 -2.59 9.54 -9.46
C LYS A 125 -1.51 8.44 -9.39
N ASN A 126 -1.26 7.90 -8.21
CA ASN A 126 -0.19 6.91 -7.98
C ASN A 126 -0.71 5.47 -7.90
N THR A 127 -1.91 5.23 -8.46
CA THR A 127 -2.63 3.95 -8.54
C THR A 127 -2.81 3.51 -9.97
#